data_AF-A0A316FVQ8-F1
#
_entry.id   AF-A0A316FVQ8-F1
#
_cell.length_a   1.000
_cell.length_b   1.000
_cell.length_c   1.000
_cell.angle_alpha   90.00
_cell.angle_beta   90.00
_cell.angle_gamma   90.00
#
_symmetry.space_group_name_H-M   'P 1'
#
loop_
_entity.id
_entity.type
_entity.pdbx_description
1 polymer ?
#
loop_
_entity_poly.entity_id
_entity_poly.type
_entity_poly.pdbx_seq_one_letter_code
_entity_poly.pdbx_strand_id
1 'polypeptide(L)'
;MPELLTIGVFARAARLSPKALRLYDDLGLLRPAQVDDDSGYRLYAPEQLDQARLIAWLRRLGMPLERIRQIGELPTPEQAAQIGAYWEQVLAETAERGRLATFLVDYLSGRGSAMGTLGIRYAARSETGPVRDSNEDTAYAGPRLMAVADGMRGPGGDRASAAAVDALKTLETATVAADDLLGSLAEAVRAAARSVGEIDGDTATTLTALYWSGSRLALVHIGDTRAYRLRDGELSLITVDHTYVRSLVEQGRLTEAEAAVHPQRSLLVKALTGTGDETPDLSLHEAAAGDRYLLCSDGLATTVPEPELRAVLAGPGDPRQILDDLFTRAYAAGAHDNVAAVVADVVPA
;
A
#
# COMPACT_ATOMS: atom_id res chain seq x y z
N MET A 1 -8.55 42.23 33.93
CA MET A 1 -9.14 41.80 32.65
C MET A 1 -8.08 42.00 31.59
N PRO A 2 -7.78 41.02 30.73
CA PRO A 2 -6.84 41.23 29.64
C PRO A 2 -7.34 42.37 28.75
N GLU A 3 -6.42 43.24 28.31
CA GLU A 3 -6.73 44.37 27.44
C GLU A 3 -7.13 43.86 26.06
N LEU A 4 -8.34 44.20 25.60
CA LEU A 4 -8.83 43.79 24.29
C LEU A 4 -8.03 44.48 23.18
N LEU A 5 -7.69 43.71 22.14
CA LEU A 5 -6.91 44.16 21.02
C LEU A 5 -7.81 44.70 19.91
N THR A 6 -7.45 45.86 19.37
CA THR A 6 -8.09 46.38 18.16
C THR A 6 -7.87 45.43 16.97
N ILE A 7 -8.83 45.37 16.04
CA ILE A 7 -8.74 44.52 14.83
C ILE A 7 -7.40 44.68 14.09
N GLY A 8 -6.82 45.88 14.05
CA GLY A 8 -5.52 46.13 13.41
C GLY A 8 -4.34 45.51 14.18
N VAL A 9 -4.34 45.63 15.50
CA VAL A 9 -3.30 45.03 16.37
C VAL A 9 -3.41 43.51 16.35
N PHE A 10 -4.63 42.98 16.48
CA PHE A 10 -4.90 41.55 16.44
C PHE A 10 -4.52 40.93 15.09
N ALA A 11 -4.90 41.57 13.97
CA ALA A 11 -4.54 41.12 12.63
C ALA A 11 -3.02 41.00 12.46
N ARG A 12 -2.26 41.98 12.94
CA ARG A 12 -0.79 41.96 12.89
C ARG A 12 -0.21 40.82 13.72
N ALA A 13 -0.72 40.60 14.93
CA ALA A 13 -0.27 39.53 15.82
C ALA A 13 -0.59 38.12 15.28
N ALA A 14 -1.71 37.97 14.57
CA ALA A 14 -2.13 36.72 13.93
C ALA A 14 -1.58 36.53 12.50
N ARG A 15 -0.84 37.51 11.95
CA ARG A 15 -0.40 37.56 10.54
C ARG A 15 -1.56 37.41 9.53
N LEU A 16 -2.71 37.98 9.88
CA LEU A 16 -3.90 38.04 9.04
C LEU A 16 -4.15 39.48 8.58
N SER A 17 -5.06 39.66 7.62
CA SER A 17 -5.55 41.00 7.27
C SER A 17 -6.79 41.36 8.09
N PRO A 18 -7.03 42.64 8.41
CA PRO A 18 -8.30 43.08 9.02
C PRO A 18 -9.53 42.69 8.18
N LYS A 19 -9.37 42.59 6.86
CA LYS A 19 -10.43 42.11 5.95
C LYS A 19 -10.74 40.63 6.17
N ALA A 20 -9.72 39.79 6.38
CA ALA A 20 -9.91 38.37 6.70
C ALA A 20 -10.62 38.18 8.04
N LEU A 21 -10.29 38.98 9.06
CA LEU A 21 -10.96 38.91 10.37
C LEU A 21 -12.45 39.28 10.30
N ARG A 22 -12.82 40.28 9.49
CA ARG A 22 -14.24 40.60 9.22
C ARG A 22 -14.95 39.44 8.53
N LEU A 23 -14.32 38.85 7.51
CA LEU A 23 -14.86 37.67 6.84
C LEU A 23 -15.02 36.47 7.80
N TYR A 24 -14.08 36.26 8.71
CA TYR A 24 -14.16 35.16 9.67
C TYR A 24 -15.24 35.39 10.73
N ASP A 25 -15.48 36.64 11.11
CA ASP A 25 -16.61 37.01 11.95
C ASP A 25 -17.94 36.73 11.24
N ASP A 26 -18.10 37.22 10.00
CA ASP A 26 -19.32 37.02 9.19
C ASP A 26 -19.64 35.54 8.97
N LEU A 27 -18.61 34.70 8.82
CA LEU A 27 -18.74 33.25 8.65
C LEU A 27 -18.79 32.47 9.98
N GLY A 28 -18.73 33.15 11.13
CA GLY A 28 -18.73 32.53 12.46
C GLY A 28 -17.47 31.72 12.80
N LEU A 29 -16.41 31.82 11.99
CA LEU A 29 -15.12 31.16 12.17
C LEU A 29 -14.31 31.76 13.33
N LEU A 30 -14.40 33.08 13.53
CA LEU A 30 -13.74 33.80 14.60
C LEU A 30 -14.51 35.07 14.94
N ARG A 31 -15.42 34.98 15.92
CA ARG A 31 -16.20 36.14 16.37
C ARG A 31 -15.36 37.06 17.26
N PRO A 32 -15.50 38.38 17.15
CA PRO A 32 -14.85 39.32 18.07
C PRO A 32 -15.38 39.11 19.49
N ALA A 33 -14.53 39.33 20.48
CA ALA A 33 -14.91 39.28 21.89
C ALA A 33 -15.90 40.40 22.26
N GLN A 34 -15.79 41.55 21.58
CA GLN A 34 -16.70 42.67 21.72
C GLN A 34 -16.82 43.43 20.41
N VAL A 35 -18.02 43.92 20.11
CA VAL A 35 -18.27 44.91 19.06
C VAL A 35 -18.75 46.17 19.76
N ASP A 36 -18.12 47.30 19.47
CA ASP A 36 -18.51 48.59 20.01
C ASP A 36 -19.84 49.04 19.39
N ASP A 37 -20.85 49.33 20.22
CA ASP A 37 -22.22 49.57 19.78
C ASP A 37 -22.39 50.89 19.00
N ASP A 38 -21.53 51.89 19.24
CA ASP A 38 -21.59 53.21 18.61
C ASP A 38 -20.79 53.28 17.30
N SER A 39 -19.63 52.61 17.25
CA SER A 39 -18.68 52.68 16.13
C SER A 39 -18.62 51.42 15.27
N GLY A 40 -19.21 50.30 15.72
CA GLY A 40 -19.12 49.00 15.07
C GLY A 40 -17.71 48.40 15.09
N TYR A 41 -16.82 48.92 15.94
CA TYR A 41 -15.42 48.52 15.98
C TYR A 41 -15.26 47.16 16.67
N ARG A 42 -14.49 46.26 16.03
CA ARG A 42 -14.27 44.89 16.51
C ARG A 42 -13.05 44.82 17.41
N LEU A 43 -13.26 44.27 18.61
CA LEU A 43 -12.24 44.04 19.63
C LEU A 43 -12.10 42.54 19.87
N TYR A 44 -10.86 42.06 19.90
CA TYR A 44 -10.52 40.65 20.05
C TYR A 44 -9.73 40.44 21.34
N ALA A 45 -9.98 39.32 22.03
CA ALA A 45 -9.22 38.97 23.21
C ALA A 45 -7.87 38.32 22.82
N PRO A 46 -6.78 38.55 23.58
CA PRO A 46 -5.48 37.93 23.30
C PRO A 46 -5.52 36.40 23.19
N GLU A 47 -6.42 35.74 23.91
CA GLU A 47 -6.61 34.29 23.92
C GLU A 47 -7.13 33.75 22.58
N GLN A 48 -7.75 34.60 21.76
CA GLN A 48 -8.24 34.24 20.42
C GLN A 48 -7.12 34.11 19.39
N LEU A 49 -5.88 34.48 19.73
CA LEU A 49 -4.74 34.45 18.81
C LEU A 49 -4.42 33.03 18.34
N ASP A 50 -4.57 32.02 19.20
CA ASP A 50 -4.24 30.64 18.83
C ASP A 50 -5.26 30.08 17.84
N GLN A 51 -6.55 30.39 18.03
CA GLN A 51 -7.60 30.07 17.05
C GLN A 51 -7.36 30.79 15.71
N ALA A 52 -6.99 32.08 15.75
CA ALA A 52 -6.70 32.85 14.55
C ALA A 52 -5.49 32.30 13.77
N ARG A 53 -4.44 31.86 14.47
CA ARG A 53 -3.26 31.21 13.89
C ARG A 53 -3.60 29.85 13.29
N LEU A 54 -4.41 29.05 13.97
CA LEU A 54 -4.88 27.76 13.46
C LEU A 54 -5.63 27.94 12.14
N ILE A 55 -6.59 28.87 12.07
CA ILE A 55 -7.32 29.19 10.83
C ILE A 55 -6.34 29.61 9.72
N ALA A 56 -5.33 30.42 10.05
CA ALA A 56 -4.32 30.84 9.09
C ALA A 56 -3.48 29.66 8.53
N TRP A 57 -3.09 28.71 9.39
CA TRP A 57 -2.36 27.50 8.97
C TRP A 57 -3.21 26.58 8.09
N LEU A 58 -4.46 26.34 8.48
CA LEU A 58 -5.38 25.50 7.69
C LEU A 58 -5.68 26.12 6.32
N ARG A 59 -5.80 27.45 6.24
CA ARG A 59 -5.93 28.16 4.97
C ARG A 59 -4.70 28.01 4.09
N ARG A 60 -3.50 27.96 4.68
CA ARG A 60 -2.25 27.75 3.92
C ARG A 60 -2.14 26.32 3.38
N LEU A 61 -2.80 25.35 4.01
CA LEU A 61 -2.97 23.99 3.49
C LEU A 61 -4.01 23.91 2.36
N GLY A 62 -4.64 25.02 1.98
CA GLY A 62 -5.69 25.05 0.95
C GLY A 62 -7.08 24.66 1.45
N MET A 63 -7.26 24.49 2.78
CA MET A 63 -8.54 24.04 3.34
C MET A 63 -9.68 25.06 3.11
N PRO A 64 -10.86 24.61 2.64
CA PRO A 64 -12.04 25.48 2.49
C PRO A 64 -12.51 26.05 3.84
N LEU A 65 -12.96 27.31 3.85
CA LEU A 65 -13.40 28.01 5.07
C LEU A 65 -14.53 27.27 5.81
N GLU A 66 -15.46 26.67 5.07
CA GLU A 66 -16.55 25.89 5.66
C GLU A 66 -16.05 24.65 6.41
N ARG A 67 -15.01 23.99 5.90
CA ARG A 67 -14.38 22.84 6.57
C ARG A 67 -13.62 23.27 7.81
N ILE A 68 -12.91 24.40 7.75
CA ILE A 68 -12.23 24.98 8.91
C ILE A 68 -13.23 25.30 10.03
N ARG A 69 -14.42 25.80 9.67
CA ARG A 69 -15.49 26.10 10.63
C ARG A 69 -15.95 24.83 11.36
N GLN A 70 -16.22 23.75 10.61
CA GLN A 70 -16.61 22.45 11.17
C GLN A 70 -15.55 21.89 12.12
N ILE A 71 -14.26 22.00 11.75
CA ILE A 71 -13.15 21.56 12.62
C ILE A 71 -13.10 22.38 13.92
N GLY A 72 -13.32 23.70 13.84
CA GLY A 72 -13.31 24.57 15.01
C GLY A 72 -14.34 24.23 16.09
N GLU A 73 -15.39 23.47 15.76
CA GLU A 73 -16.44 23.02 16.68
C GLU A 73 -16.09 21.70 17.40
N LEU A 74 -15.04 21.01 16.97
CA LEU A 74 -14.65 19.69 17.50
C LEU A 74 -13.63 19.77 18.65
N PRO A 75 -13.54 18.76 19.52
CA PRO A 75 -12.44 18.60 20.47
C PRO A 75 -11.07 18.45 19.78
N THR A 76 -9.99 18.90 20.41
CA THR A 76 -8.62 18.91 19.84
C THR A 76 -8.17 17.58 19.21
N PRO A 77 -8.43 16.39 19.80
CA PRO A 77 -8.06 15.11 19.17
C PRO A 77 -8.79 14.86 17.85
N GLU A 78 -10.08 15.19 17.79
CA GLU A 78 -10.89 15.06 16.57
C GLU A 78 -10.50 16.09 15.52
N GLN A 79 -10.10 17.31 15.94
CA GLN A 79 -9.53 18.31 15.04
C GLN A 79 -8.30 17.77 14.33
N ALA A 80 -7.36 17.17 15.07
CA ALA A 80 -6.15 16.58 14.50
C ALA A 80 -6.47 15.46 13.50
N ALA A 81 -7.40 14.57 13.84
CA ALA A 81 -7.85 13.49 12.96
C ALA A 81 -8.50 14.03 11.66
N GLN A 82 -9.34 15.06 11.77
CA GLN A 82 -9.99 15.68 10.60
C GLN A 82 -9.02 16.42 9.69
N ILE A 83 -7.97 17.02 10.26
CA ILE A 83 -6.89 17.64 9.48
C ILE A 83 -6.11 16.56 8.73
N GLY A 84 -5.79 15.43 9.39
CA GLY A 84 -5.14 14.27 8.77
C GLY A 84 -5.96 13.71 7.61
N ALA A 85 -7.24 13.41 7.85
CA ALA A 85 -8.15 12.89 6.82
C ALA A 85 -8.31 13.85 5.63
N TYR A 86 -8.39 15.16 5.88
CA TYR A 86 -8.41 16.15 4.80
C TYR A 86 -7.13 16.10 3.97
N TRP A 87 -5.97 15.98 4.62
CA TRP A 87 -4.71 15.92 3.90
C TRP A 87 -4.56 14.62 3.09
N GLU A 88 -5.01 13.48 3.63
CA GLU A 88 -5.09 12.22 2.88
C GLU A 88 -5.98 12.36 1.64
N GLN A 89 -7.14 13.00 1.76
CA GLN A 89 -8.01 13.27 0.62
C GLN A 89 -7.32 14.18 -0.42
N VAL A 90 -6.64 15.25 0.01
CA VAL A 90 -5.91 16.15 -0.90
C VAL A 90 -4.79 15.39 -1.63
N LEU A 91 -4.06 14.52 -0.93
CA LEU A 91 -3.03 13.68 -1.53
C LEU A 91 -3.64 12.71 -2.56
N ALA A 92 -4.77 12.08 -2.25
CA ALA A 92 -5.47 11.18 -3.17
C ALA A 92 -5.96 11.90 -4.43
N GLU A 93 -6.60 13.08 -4.28
CA GLU A 93 -7.04 13.90 -5.40
C GLU A 93 -5.86 14.40 -6.25
N THR A 94 -4.75 14.76 -5.59
CA THR A 94 -3.54 15.22 -6.28
C THR A 94 -2.88 14.08 -7.05
N ALA A 95 -2.85 12.87 -6.50
CA ALA A 95 -2.39 11.67 -7.18
C ALA A 95 -3.24 11.36 -8.42
N GLU A 96 -4.57 11.49 -8.32
CA GLU A 96 -5.48 11.32 -9.45
C GLU A 96 -5.23 12.35 -10.56
N ARG A 97 -5.08 13.64 -10.20
CA ARG A 97 -4.70 14.69 -11.16
C ARG A 97 -3.32 14.44 -11.77
N GLY A 98 -2.39 13.90 -10.99
CA GLY A 98 -1.07 13.46 -11.44
C GLY A 98 -1.16 12.35 -12.48
N ARG A 99 -2.03 11.34 -12.28
CA ARG A 99 -2.30 10.29 -13.28
C ARG A 99 -2.78 10.88 -14.61
N LEU A 100 -3.73 11.82 -14.56
CA LEU A 100 -4.22 12.51 -15.75
C LEU A 100 -3.11 13.33 -16.44
N ALA A 101 -2.27 14.02 -15.67
CA ALA A 101 -1.17 14.80 -16.22
C ALA A 101 -0.13 13.92 -16.94
N THR A 102 0.29 12.81 -16.32
CA THR A 102 1.19 11.83 -16.95
C THR A 102 0.57 11.26 -18.22
N PHE A 103 -0.71 10.87 -18.19
CA PHE A 103 -1.44 10.43 -19.36
C PHE A 103 -1.42 11.47 -20.50
N LEU A 104 -1.73 12.74 -20.20
CA LEU A 104 -1.74 13.80 -21.21
C LEU A 104 -0.35 14.03 -21.80
N VAL A 105 0.71 13.95 -21.00
CA VAL A 105 2.09 14.04 -21.47
C VAL A 105 2.40 12.90 -22.45
N ASP A 106 2.06 11.67 -22.11
CA ASP A 106 2.36 10.51 -22.97
C ASP A 106 1.50 10.45 -24.23
N TYR A 107 0.23 10.84 -24.14
CA TYR A 107 -0.68 10.98 -25.27
C TYR A 107 -0.17 12.02 -26.27
N LEU A 108 0.17 13.23 -25.80
CA LEU A 108 0.65 14.32 -26.66
C LEU A 108 2.07 14.07 -27.18
N SER A 109 2.88 13.28 -26.48
CA SER A 109 4.23 12.90 -26.92
C SER A 109 4.25 11.74 -27.92
N GLY A 110 3.09 11.17 -28.29
CA GLY A 110 3.00 10.03 -29.21
C GLY A 110 3.55 8.72 -28.64
N ARG A 111 3.82 8.66 -27.33
CA ARG A 111 4.23 7.45 -26.60
C ARG A 111 3.03 6.60 -26.16
N GLY A 112 1.85 7.21 -26.06
CA GLY A 112 0.59 6.51 -25.80
C GLY A 112 -0.10 6.10 -27.10
N SER A 113 -0.17 4.80 -27.39
CA SER A 113 -1.12 4.26 -28.36
C SER A 113 -2.54 4.34 -27.77
N ALA A 114 -3.52 4.66 -28.60
CA ALA A 114 -4.93 4.58 -28.24
C ALA A 114 -5.35 3.11 -28.01
N MET A 115 -5.13 2.59 -26.81
CA MET A 115 -5.66 1.30 -26.35
C MET A 115 -5.98 1.44 -24.85
N GLY A 116 -7.20 1.07 -24.48
CA GLY A 116 -7.89 1.50 -23.27
C GLY A 116 -7.07 1.48 -21.97
N THR A 117 -7.31 2.48 -21.13
CA THR A 117 -6.85 2.52 -19.75
C THR A 117 -7.11 1.17 -19.07
N LEU A 118 -6.11 0.60 -18.39
CA LEU A 118 -6.25 -0.65 -17.62
C LEU A 118 -6.39 -0.29 -16.13
N GLY A 119 -7.35 -0.92 -15.46
CA GLY A 119 -7.53 -0.89 -14.01
C GLY A 119 -7.15 -2.23 -13.39
N ILE A 120 -7.06 -2.27 -12.07
CA ILE A 120 -6.82 -3.50 -11.32
C ILE A 120 -7.88 -3.68 -10.23
N ARG A 121 -8.58 -4.81 -10.23
CA ARG A 121 -9.44 -5.23 -9.11
C ARG A 121 -8.65 -6.24 -8.30
N TYR A 122 -8.70 -6.16 -6.98
CA TYR A 122 -7.83 -6.97 -6.15
C TYR A 122 -8.48 -7.35 -4.82
N ALA A 123 -7.96 -8.41 -4.23
CA ALA A 123 -8.24 -8.82 -2.87
C ALA A 123 -7.01 -9.48 -2.27
N ALA A 124 -6.86 -9.37 -0.95
CA ALA A 124 -5.82 -10.02 -0.17
C ALA A 124 -6.48 -10.74 1.02
N ARG A 125 -5.93 -11.89 1.40
CA ARG A 125 -6.34 -12.64 2.59
C ARG A 125 -5.11 -13.32 3.18
N SER A 126 -4.98 -13.28 4.50
CA SER A 126 -3.96 -14.01 5.26
C SER A 126 -4.61 -14.57 6.51
N GLU A 127 -4.46 -15.87 6.76
CA GLU A 127 -5.03 -16.56 7.91
C GLU A 127 -4.03 -17.53 8.53
N THR A 128 -4.11 -17.67 9.86
CA THR A 128 -3.28 -18.59 10.64
C THR A 128 -3.38 -20.04 10.19
N GLY A 129 -4.51 -20.43 9.60
CA GLY A 129 -4.84 -21.82 9.34
C GLY A 129 -5.20 -22.58 10.63
N PRO A 130 -5.53 -23.88 10.51
CA PRO A 130 -6.09 -24.66 11.62
C PRO A 130 -5.04 -25.24 12.59
N VAL A 131 -3.75 -25.21 12.24
CA VAL A 131 -2.68 -25.91 12.98
C VAL A 131 -1.73 -24.98 13.72
N ARG A 132 -1.45 -23.78 13.18
CA ARG A 132 -0.49 -22.84 13.77
C ARG A 132 -1.13 -22.01 14.89
N ASP A 133 -0.33 -21.56 15.86
CA ASP A 133 -0.78 -20.70 16.97
C ASP A 133 -0.74 -19.20 16.63
N SER A 134 0.04 -18.83 15.61
CA SER A 134 0.22 -17.45 15.14
C SER A 134 0.29 -17.41 13.61
N ASN A 135 -0.10 -16.27 13.06
CA ASN A 135 0.03 -16.00 11.64
C ASN A 135 1.30 -15.19 11.38
N GLU A 136 2.28 -15.82 10.73
CA GLU A 136 3.54 -15.19 10.33
C GLU A 136 3.49 -14.72 8.87
N ASP A 137 2.41 -15.01 8.15
CA ASP A 137 2.18 -14.55 6.78
C ASP A 137 1.53 -13.15 6.75
N THR A 138 2.03 -12.30 5.85
CA THR A 138 1.42 -11.02 5.51
C THR A 138 1.02 -10.97 4.04
N ALA A 139 -0.24 -10.59 3.76
CA ALA A 139 -0.74 -10.31 2.42
C ALA A 139 -1.25 -8.87 2.32
N TYR A 140 -0.90 -8.17 1.25
CA TYR A 140 -1.37 -6.82 0.95
C TYR A 140 -1.77 -6.68 -0.51
N ALA A 141 -2.87 -5.97 -0.76
CA ALA A 141 -3.27 -5.58 -2.09
C ALA A 141 -3.85 -4.17 -2.07
N GLY A 142 -3.36 -3.34 -2.98
CA GLY A 142 -3.79 -1.98 -3.24
C GLY A 142 -3.84 -1.70 -4.75
N PRO A 143 -4.18 -0.46 -5.15
CA PRO A 143 -4.37 -0.11 -6.55
C PRO A 143 -3.07 -0.16 -7.36
N ARG A 144 -1.90 -0.17 -6.71
CA ARG A 144 -0.61 -0.27 -7.40
C ARG A 144 0.28 -1.39 -6.89
N LEU A 145 0.12 -1.84 -5.66
CA LEU A 145 0.99 -2.83 -5.06
C LEU A 145 0.21 -4.07 -4.63
N MET A 146 0.75 -5.23 -4.96
CA MET A 146 0.34 -6.52 -4.39
C MET A 146 1.57 -7.16 -3.78
N ALA A 147 1.48 -7.69 -2.58
CA ALA A 147 2.60 -8.32 -1.90
C ALA A 147 2.15 -9.46 -1.01
N VAL A 148 2.95 -10.52 -0.97
CA VAL A 148 2.86 -11.62 0.00
C VAL A 148 4.25 -11.85 0.58
N ALA A 149 4.32 -12.01 1.89
CA ALA A 149 5.53 -12.32 2.63
C ALA A 149 5.21 -13.38 3.68
N ASP A 150 6.07 -14.38 3.79
CA ASP A 150 6.02 -15.45 4.80
C ASP A 150 7.15 -15.20 5.78
N GLY A 151 6.81 -14.96 7.03
CA GLY A 151 7.73 -14.67 8.12
C GLY A 151 8.21 -15.96 8.78
N MET A 152 9.52 -16.05 9.05
CA MET A 152 10.12 -17.24 9.63
C MET A 152 11.32 -16.94 10.52
N ARG A 153 11.78 -17.99 11.20
CA ARG A 153 12.90 -18.03 12.15
C ARG A 153 12.68 -17.18 13.41
N GLY A 154 12.86 -17.86 14.56
CA GLY A 154 12.80 -17.22 15.87
C GLY A 154 11.43 -16.61 16.23
N PRO A 155 11.31 -16.01 17.41
CA PRO A 155 10.14 -15.20 17.76
C PRO A 155 10.17 -13.88 16.97
N GLY A 156 9.22 -13.68 16.06
CA GLY A 156 9.05 -12.43 15.33
C GLY A 156 8.89 -12.55 13.81
N GLY A 157 8.63 -13.74 13.27
CA GLY A 157 8.32 -13.91 11.84
C GLY A 157 7.17 -13.02 11.39
N ASP A 158 6.10 -12.94 12.18
CA ASP A 158 4.96 -12.03 11.99
C ASP A 158 5.38 -10.56 11.82
N ARG A 159 6.31 -10.09 12.66
CA ARG A 159 6.85 -8.72 12.57
C ARG A 159 7.73 -8.56 11.34
N ALA A 160 8.51 -9.57 10.96
CA ALA A 160 9.39 -9.52 9.79
C ALA A 160 8.60 -9.43 8.48
N SER A 161 7.60 -10.29 8.29
CA SER A 161 6.75 -10.25 7.09
C SER A 161 5.95 -8.95 7.01
N ALA A 162 5.41 -8.49 8.13
CA ALA A 162 4.70 -7.22 8.21
C ALA A 162 5.60 -6.02 7.86
N ALA A 163 6.80 -5.95 8.45
CA ALA A 163 7.76 -4.87 8.19
C ALA A 163 8.22 -4.84 6.72
N ALA A 164 8.44 -6.01 6.11
CA ALA A 164 8.80 -6.10 4.70
C ALA A 164 7.69 -5.55 3.81
N VAL A 165 6.44 -5.98 4.02
CA VAL A 165 5.29 -5.52 3.21
C VAL A 165 4.99 -4.04 3.45
N ASP A 166 5.07 -3.56 4.71
CA ASP A 166 4.82 -2.17 5.06
C ASP A 166 5.80 -1.20 4.39
N ALA A 167 7.07 -1.57 4.28
CA ALA A 167 8.07 -0.75 3.59
C ALA A 167 7.70 -0.52 2.10
N LEU A 168 7.08 -1.52 1.44
CA LEU A 168 6.66 -1.41 0.04
C LEU A 168 5.43 -0.51 -0.14
N LYS A 169 4.59 -0.30 0.89
CA LYS A 169 3.36 0.52 0.77
C LYS A 169 3.62 1.97 0.38
N THR A 170 4.84 2.46 0.56
CA THR A 170 5.29 3.77 0.05
C THR A 170 5.11 3.91 -1.48
N LEU A 171 5.15 2.79 -2.22
CA LEU A 171 4.97 2.75 -3.67
C LEU A 171 3.54 3.08 -4.14
N GLU A 172 2.54 2.99 -3.25
CA GLU A 172 1.14 3.30 -3.58
C GLU A 172 0.93 4.78 -3.88
N THR A 173 1.66 5.65 -3.18
CA THR A 173 1.57 7.10 -3.32
C THR A 173 2.70 7.70 -4.15
N ALA A 174 3.70 6.90 -4.50
CA ALA A 174 4.85 7.35 -5.26
C ALA A 174 4.46 7.84 -6.67
N THR A 175 4.87 9.07 -7.00
CA THR A 175 4.80 9.63 -8.35
C THR A 175 5.95 9.08 -9.18
N VAL A 176 5.79 7.85 -9.66
CA VAL A 176 6.80 7.14 -10.47
C VAL A 176 6.54 7.41 -11.94
N ALA A 177 7.58 7.85 -12.67
CA ALA A 177 7.58 7.78 -14.13
C ALA A 177 7.60 6.30 -14.53
N ALA A 178 6.72 5.87 -15.44
CA ALA A 178 6.58 4.46 -15.83
C ALA A 178 7.91 3.78 -16.23
N ASP A 179 8.91 4.59 -16.61
CA ASP A 179 10.22 4.17 -17.08
C ASP A 179 11.18 3.71 -15.97
N ASP A 180 10.90 4.00 -14.68
CA ASP A 180 11.76 3.61 -13.54
C ASP A 180 11.04 2.73 -12.49
N LEU A 181 10.17 1.85 -12.98
CA LEU A 181 9.38 0.96 -12.13
C LEU A 181 10.24 -0.01 -11.32
N LEU A 182 11.28 -0.59 -11.95
CA LEU A 182 12.22 -1.50 -11.31
C LEU A 182 13.11 -0.79 -10.30
N GLY A 183 13.59 0.42 -10.60
CA GLY A 183 14.43 1.18 -9.67
C GLY A 183 13.67 1.54 -8.39
N SER A 184 12.43 2.01 -8.55
CA SER A 184 11.53 2.31 -7.42
C SER A 184 11.26 1.07 -6.57
N LEU A 185 10.96 -0.08 -7.21
CA LEU A 185 10.74 -1.33 -6.49
C LEU A 185 12.01 -1.80 -5.77
N ALA A 186 13.17 -1.74 -6.43
CA ALA A 186 14.45 -2.12 -5.83
C ALA A 186 14.83 -1.25 -4.62
N GLU A 187 14.49 0.04 -4.65
CA GLU A 187 14.69 0.94 -3.50
C GLU A 187 13.75 0.60 -2.34
N ALA A 188 12.47 0.35 -2.64
CA ALA A 188 11.50 -0.08 -1.63
C ALA A 188 11.89 -1.41 -0.99
N VAL A 189 12.44 -2.36 -1.76
CA VAL A 189 12.91 -3.65 -1.24
C VAL A 189 14.18 -3.48 -0.39
N ARG A 190 15.07 -2.56 -0.75
CA ARG A 190 16.19 -2.18 0.15
C ARG A 190 15.69 -1.56 1.46
N ALA A 191 14.59 -0.80 1.42
CA ALA A 191 13.95 -0.31 2.65
C ALA A 191 13.33 -1.45 3.46
N ALA A 192 12.65 -2.39 2.82
CA ALA A 192 12.11 -3.59 3.45
C ALA A 192 13.19 -4.41 4.16
N ALA A 193 14.33 -4.66 3.50
CA ALA A 193 15.45 -5.36 4.11
C ALA A 193 15.95 -4.64 5.38
N ARG A 194 16.10 -3.32 5.34
CA ARG A 194 16.49 -2.54 6.54
C ARG A 194 15.46 -2.67 7.66
N SER A 195 14.17 -2.57 7.35
CA SER A 195 13.10 -2.69 8.35
C SER A 195 13.03 -4.09 8.98
N VAL A 196 13.32 -5.15 8.21
CA VAL A 196 13.46 -6.51 8.75
C VAL A 196 14.67 -6.61 9.68
N GLY A 197 15.81 -6.03 9.30
CA GLY A 197 17.04 -6.06 10.10
C GLY A 197 16.97 -5.25 11.41
N GLU A 198 15.98 -4.37 11.57
CA GLU A 198 15.71 -3.64 12.81
C GLU A 198 14.95 -4.48 13.85
N ILE A 199 14.46 -5.67 13.48
CA ILE A 199 13.70 -6.54 14.37
C ILE A 199 14.67 -7.40 15.19
N ASP A 200 14.56 -7.27 16.52
CA ASP A 200 15.35 -8.09 17.45
C ASP A 200 15.05 -9.59 17.27
N GLY A 201 16.09 -10.37 16.93
CA GLY A 201 16.04 -11.82 16.78
C GLY A 201 16.72 -12.31 15.51
N ASP A 202 16.92 -13.63 15.39
CA ASP A 202 17.25 -14.28 14.10
C ASP A 202 15.95 -14.44 13.31
N THR A 203 15.42 -13.34 12.77
CA THR A 203 14.18 -13.31 11.97
C THR A 203 14.49 -13.19 10.49
N ALA A 204 13.64 -13.78 9.66
CA ALA A 204 13.73 -13.67 8.21
C ALA A 204 12.32 -13.67 7.61
N THR A 205 12.20 -13.22 6.37
CA THR A 205 10.93 -13.36 5.65
C THR A 205 11.14 -13.53 4.16
N THR A 206 10.22 -14.23 3.50
CA THR A 206 10.11 -14.16 2.04
C THR A 206 9.49 -12.82 1.63
N LEU A 207 9.64 -12.44 0.36
CA LEU A 207 8.91 -11.31 -0.20
C LEU A 207 8.68 -11.55 -1.69
N THR A 208 7.41 -11.62 -2.07
CA THR A 208 6.99 -11.60 -3.46
C THR A 208 6.02 -10.44 -3.65
N ALA A 209 6.31 -9.52 -4.58
CA ALA A 209 5.45 -8.37 -4.83
C ALA A 209 5.39 -7.98 -6.30
N LEU A 210 4.21 -7.50 -6.71
CA LEU A 210 3.94 -6.91 -8.02
C LEU A 210 3.65 -5.41 -7.86
N TYR A 211 4.40 -4.57 -8.55
CA TYR A 211 4.21 -3.12 -8.59
C TYR A 211 3.73 -2.65 -9.96
N TRP A 212 2.58 -1.99 -9.99
CA TRP A 212 1.81 -1.63 -11.18
C TRP A 212 2.00 -0.16 -11.59
N SER A 213 2.26 0.04 -12.88
CA SER A 213 2.40 1.35 -13.54
C SER A 213 1.17 1.80 -14.33
N GLY A 214 0.21 0.90 -14.60
CA GLY A 214 -0.91 1.12 -15.53
C GLY A 214 -0.83 0.29 -16.81
N SER A 215 0.36 -0.12 -17.23
CA SER A 215 0.56 -1.00 -18.41
C SER A 215 1.59 -2.11 -18.19
N ARG A 216 2.46 -1.95 -17.19
CA ARG A 216 3.51 -2.91 -16.83
C ARG A 216 3.50 -3.21 -15.34
N LEU A 217 3.90 -4.43 -15.00
CA LEU A 217 4.13 -4.92 -13.65
C LEU A 217 5.63 -5.16 -13.44
N ALA A 218 6.19 -4.56 -12.40
CA ALA A 218 7.50 -4.96 -11.87
C ALA A 218 7.28 -6.03 -10.80
N LEU A 219 7.93 -7.18 -10.96
CA LEU A 219 7.96 -8.26 -9.98
C LEU A 219 9.26 -8.17 -9.17
N VAL A 220 9.15 -8.33 -7.85
CA VAL A 220 10.26 -8.72 -6.98
C VAL A 220 9.93 -10.05 -6.32
N HIS A 221 10.93 -10.90 -6.18
CA HIS A 221 10.79 -12.20 -5.54
C HIS A 221 12.05 -12.58 -4.75
N ILE A 222 11.85 -13.00 -3.50
CA ILE A 222 12.87 -13.65 -2.66
C ILE A 222 12.20 -14.63 -1.70
N GLY A 223 12.47 -15.94 -1.86
CA GLY A 223 11.96 -16.99 -0.98
C GLY A 223 11.22 -18.03 -1.81
N ASP A 224 10.17 -18.64 -1.27
CA ASP A 224 9.34 -19.64 -1.94
C ASP A 224 7.85 -19.28 -1.97
N THR A 225 7.50 -18.04 -1.60
CA THR A 225 6.21 -17.46 -2.01
C THR A 225 6.14 -17.40 -3.53
N ARG A 226 4.99 -17.75 -4.11
CA ARG A 226 4.86 -17.90 -5.55
C ARG A 226 3.97 -16.83 -6.16
N ALA A 227 4.29 -16.40 -7.38
CA ALA A 227 3.39 -15.62 -8.21
C ALA A 227 3.05 -16.37 -9.50
N TYR A 228 1.76 -16.39 -9.83
CA TYR A 228 1.22 -16.99 -11.03
C TYR A 228 0.49 -15.92 -11.87
N ARG A 229 0.49 -16.10 -13.18
CA ARG A 229 -0.32 -15.34 -14.14
C ARG A 229 -1.21 -16.29 -14.92
N LEU A 230 -2.52 -16.05 -14.90
CA LEU A 230 -3.48 -16.63 -15.81
C LEU A 230 -3.73 -15.66 -16.97
N ARG A 231 -3.42 -16.08 -18.20
CA ARG A 231 -3.73 -15.35 -19.44
C ARG A 231 -4.25 -16.34 -20.47
N ASP A 232 -5.36 -16.01 -21.13
CA ASP A 232 -5.95 -16.85 -22.18
C ASP A 232 -6.18 -18.32 -21.77
N GLY A 233 -6.46 -18.55 -20.47
CA GLY A 233 -6.68 -19.88 -19.89
C GLY A 233 -5.41 -20.66 -19.51
N GLU A 234 -4.22 -20.11 -19.79
CA GLU A 234 -2.93 -20.67 -19.41
C GLU A 234 -2.45 -20.07 -18.08
N LEU A 235 -2.19 -20.94 -17.10
CA LEU A 235 -1.61 -20.55 -15.82
C LEU A 235 -0.09 -20.75 -15.88
N SER A 236 0.66 -19.66 -15.81
CA SER A 236 2.13 -19.69 -15.78
C SER A 236 2.63 -19.26 -14.41
N LEU A 237 3.52 -20.06 -13.80
CA LEU A 237 4.32 -19.62 -12.66
C LEU A 237 5.37 -18.61 -13.16
N ILE A 238 5.45 -17.44 -12.54
CA ILE A 238 6.35 -16.34 -12.94
C ILE A 238 7.48 -16.09 -11.92
N THR A 239 7.53 -16.85 -10.83
CA THR A 239 8.62 -16.88 -9.84
C THR A 239 9.36 -18.22 -9.89
N VAL A 240 10.56 -18.26 -9.33
CA VAL A 240 11.34 -19.49 -9.15
C VAL A 240 11.72 -19.60 -7.68
N ASP A 241 11.24 -20.64 -7.01
CA ASP A 241 11.47 -20.83 -5.58
C ASP A 241 12.97 -20.81 -5.24
N HIS A 242 13.36 -19.96 -4.29
CA HIS A 242 14.70 -19.92 -3.73
C HIS A 242 14.91 -20.98 -2.64
N THR A 243 14.61 -22.24 -2.97
CA THR A 243 14.82 -23.40 -2.09
C THR A 243 16.09 -24.17 -2.45
N TYR A 244 16.64 -24.87 -1.47
CA TYR A 244 17.79 -25.74 -1.65
C TYR A 244 17.53 -26.83 -2.69
N VAL A 245 16.34 -27.45 -2.65
CA VAL A 245 15.96 -28.49 -3.60
C VAL A 245 15.82 -27.96 -5.01
N ARG A 246 15.32 -26.74 -5.19
CA ARG A 246 15.27 -26.09 -6.51
C ARG A 246 16.67 -25.92 -7.10
N SER A 247 17.62 -25.47 -6.27
CA SER A 247 19.02 -25.33 -6.69
C SER A 247 19.63 -26.67 -7.14
N LEU A 248 19.26 -27.78 -6.50
CA LEU A 248 19.72 -29.12 -6.89
C LEU A 248 19.10 -29.59 -8.21
N VAL A 249 17.83 -29.27 -8.45
CA VAL A 249 17.16 -29.58 -9.73
C VAL A 249 17.81 -28.83 -10.88
N GLU A 250 18.09 -27.54 -10.70
CA GLU A 250 18.75 -26.71 -11.72
C GLU A 250 20.18 -27.19 -12.04
N GLN A 251 20.86 -27.77 -11.05
CA GLN A 251 22.17 -28.41 -11.23
C GLN A 251 22.08 -29.83 -11.85
N GLY A 252 20.88 -30.34 -12.14
CA GLY A 252 20.66 -31.70 -12.63
C GLY A 252 20.96 -32.80 -11.60
N ARG A 253 21.03 -32.45 -10.31
CA ARG A 253 21.33 -33.36 -9.19
C ARG A 253 20.09 -34.02 -8.61
N LEU A 254 18.92 -33.42 -8.81
CA LEU A 254 17.61 -33.98 -8.49
C LEU A 254 16.67 -33.81 -9.68
N THR A 255 15.70 -34.70 -9.79
CA THR A 255 14.51 -34.50 -10.61
C THR A 255 13.44 -33.72 -9.83
N GLU A 256 12.48 -33.11 -10.54
CA GLU A 256 11.34 -32.42 -9.91
C GLU A 256 10.55 -33.35 -8.96
N ALA A 257 10.40 -34.63 -9.35
CA ALA A 257 9.71 -35.64 -8.54
C ALA A 257 10.46 -35.95 -7.23
N GLU A 258 11.79 -36.00 -7.27
CA GLU A 258 12.61 -36.21 -6.07
C GLU A 258 12.64 -34.98 -5.16
N ALA A 259 12.68 -33.77 -5.74
CA ALA A 259 12.64 -32.51 -5.00
C ALA A 259 11.36 -32.38 -4.16
N ALA A 260 10.21 -32.76 -4.72
CA ALA A 260 8.90 -32.65 -4.05
C ALA A 260 8.79 -33.45 -2.74
N VAL A 261 9.50 -34.57 -2.62
CA VAL A 261 9.47 -35.45 -1.44
C VAL A 261 10.72 -35.34 -0.56
N HIS A 262 11.64 -34.42 -0.90
CA HIS A 262 12.92 -34.31 -0.22
C HIS A 262 12.74 -33.78 1.24
N PRO A 263 13.53 -34.27 2.21
CA PRO A 263 13.44 -33.82 3.61
C PRO A 263 13.70 -32.33 3.81
N GLN A 264 14.53 -31.73 2.95
CA GLN A 264 14.88 -30.30 2.97
C GLN A 264 14.15 -29.48 1.90
N ARG A 265 12.96 -29.89 1.47
CA ARG A 265 12.21 -29.21 0.42
C ARG A 265 11.85 -27.75 0.74
N SER A 266 11.60 -27.45 2.02
CA SER A 266 11.28 -26.10 2.52
C SER A 266 12.53 -25.32 3.00
N LEU A 267 13.74 -25.83 2.77
CA LEU A 267 14.96 -25.13 3.18
C LEU A 267 15.25 -23.99 2.20
N LEU A 268 15.01 -22.75 2.62
CA LEU A 268 15.34 -21.57 1.82
C LEU A 268 16.85 -21.33 1.70
N VAL A 269 17.27 -20.94 0.50
CA VAL A 269 18.63 -20.45 0.21
C VAL A 269 18.70 -18.93 0.05
N LYS A 270 17.56 -18.27 -0.19
CA LYS A 270 17.43 -16.81 -0.12
C LYS A 270 16.18 -16.42 0.67
N ALA A 271 16.32 -15.45 1.57
CA ALA A 271 15.26 -14.79 2.31
C ALA A 271 15.72 -13.37 2.66
N LEU A 272 14.80 -12.46 2.98
CA LEU A 272 15.14 -11.16 3.57
C LEU A 272 15.52 -11.36 5.04
N THR A 273 16.73 -10.96 5.40
CA THR A 273 17.28 -11.07 6.77
C THR A 273 17.69 -9.71 7.34
N GLY A 274 17.77 -8.68 6.49
CA GLY A 274 18.25 -7.35 6.83
C GLY A 274 19.77 -7.23 6.96
N THR A 275 20.51 -8.20 6.43
CA THR A 275 21.99 -8.19 6.44
C THR A 275 22.57 -7.26 5.36
N GLY A 276 21.80 -6.96 4.32
CA GLY A 276 22.20 -6.07 3.22
C GLY A 276 22.86 -6.77 2.03
N ASP A 277 23.13 -8.07 2.14
CA ASP A 277 23.72 -8.90 1.09
C ASP A 277 22.66 -9.68 0.27
N GLU A 278 21.36 -9.46 0.56
CA GLU A 278 20.28 -10.13 -0.13
C GLU A 278 20.18 -9.68 -1.59
N THR A 279 19.96 -10.65 -2.49
CA THR A 279 19.80 -10.41 -3.93
C THR A 279 18.44 -10.95 -4.41
N PRO A 280 17.37 -10.15 -4.25
CA PRO A 280 16.05 -10.48 -4.79
C PRO A 280 16.05 -10.52 -6.31
N ASP A 281 15.23 -11.39 -6.87
CA ASP A 281 15.01 -11.46 -8.29
C ASP A 281 14.03 -10.35 -8.69
N LEU A 282 14.35 -9.62 -9.76
CA LEU A 282 13.59 -8.47 -10.26
C LEU A 282 13.31 -8.64 -11.76
N SER A 283 12.06 -8.50 -12.17
CA SER A 283 11.66 -8.64 -13.57
C SER A 283 10.50 -7.71 -13.95
N LEU A 284 10.38 -7.42 -15.25
CA LEU A 284 9.25 -6.66 -15.81
C LEU A 284 8.35 -7.58 -16.62
N HIS A 285 7.05 -7.38 -16.46
CA HIS A 285 6.00 -8.11 -17.15
C HIS A 285 5.03 -7.13 -17.81
N GLU A 286 4.61 -7.42 -19.04
CA GLU A 286 3.50 -6.72 -19.68
C GLU A 286 2.18 -7.25 -19.14
N ALA A 287 1.23 -6.34 -18.89
CA ALA A 287 -0.12 -6.71 -18.51
C ALA A 287 -1.11 -6.40 -19.63
N ALA A 288 -2.09 -7.27 -19.76
CA ALA A 288 -3.21 -7.13 -20.68
C ALA A 288 -4.53 -7.22 -19.93
N ALA A 289 -5.57 -6.57 -20.46
CA ALA A 289 -6.92 -6.78 -19.96
C ALA A 289 -7.29 -8.27 -20.00
N GLY A 290 -7.86 -8.78 -18.93
CA GLY A 290 -8.20 -10.19 -18.75
C GLY A 290 -7.12 -11.00 -18.02
N ASP A 291 -5.92 -10.46 -17.80
CA ASP A 291 -4.92 -11.12 -16.96
C ASP A 291 -5.43 -11.24 -15.53
N ARG A 292 -5.17 -12.39 -14.91
CA ARG A 292 -5.37 -12.61 -13.48
C ARG A 292 -4.07 -13.06 -12.83
N TYR A 293 -3.67 -12.39 -11.76
CA TYR A 293 -2.48 -12.70 -10.98
C TYR A 293 -2.88 -13.33 -9.66
N LEU A 294 -2.11 -14.33 -9.22
CA LEU A 294 -2.18 -14.91 -7.88
C LEU A 294 -0.79 -14.82 -7.26
N LEU A 295 -0.67 -14.17 -6.10
CA LEU A 295 0.50 -14.32 -5.23
C LEU A 295 0.07 -15.16 -4.04
N CYS A 296 0.88 -16.10 -3.59
CA CYS A 296 0.56 -16.92 -2.43
C CYS A 296 1.78 -17.44 -1.67
N SER A 297 1.58 -17.71 -0.37
CA SER A 297 2.51 -18.46 0.45
C SER A 297 2.48 -19.96 0.14
N ASP A 298 3.47 -20.66 0.64
CA ASP A 298 3.62 -22.11 0.47
C ASP A 298 2.42 -22.87 1.08
N GLY A 299 1.79 -22.34 2.13
CA GLY A 299 0.60 -22.92 2.74
C GLY A 299 -0.58 -23.08 1.77
N LEU A 300 -0.68 -22.21 0.75
CA LEU A 300 -1.60 -22.42 -0.38
C LEU A 300 -0.95 -23.30 -1.47
N ALA A 301 0.25 -22.93 -1.92
CA ALA A 301 0.87 -23.52 -3.11
C ALA A 301 1.25 -25.01 -2.97
N THR A 302 1.50 -25.46 -1.74
CA THR A 302 1.80 -26.87 -1.42
C THR A 302 0.54 -27.69 -1.16
N THR A 303 -0.54 -27.04 -0.72
CA THR A 303 -1.79 -27.69 -0.34
C THR A 303 -2.74 -27.86 -1.52
N VAL A 304 -2.83 -26.86 -2.41
CA VAL A 304 -3.72 -26.88 -3.57
C VAL A 304 -2.90 -27.12 -4.85
N PRO A 305 -3.07 -28.27 -5.53
CA PRO A 305 -2.31 -28.58 -6.74
C PRO A 305 -2.57 -27.58 -7.87
N GLU A 306 -1.57 -27.35 -8.73
CA GLU A 306 -1.65 -26.41 -9.85
C GLU A 306 -2.88 -26.61 -10.78
N PRO A 307 -3.30 -27.84 -11.14
CA PRO A 307 -4.51 -28.02 -11.94
C PRO A 307 -5.78 -27.47 -11.28
N GLU A 308 -5.86 -27.56 -9.94
CA GLU A 308 -6.97 -26.99 -9.17
C GLU A 308 -6.84 -25.47 -9.04
N LEU A 309 -5.65 -24.94 -8.80
CA LEU A 309 -5.39 -23.49 -8.82
C LEU A 309 -5.86 -22.90 -10.15
N ARG A 310 -5.48 -23.51 -11.28
CA ARG A 310 -5.90 -23.09 -12.61
C ARG A 310 -7.41 -23.14 -12.78
N ALA A 311 -8.06 -24.21 -12.32
CA ALA A 311 -9.51 -24.36 -12.43
C ALA A 311 -10.27 -23.28 -11.65
N VAL A 312 -9.81 -22.94 -10.44
CA VAL A 312 -10.41 -21.87 -9.62
C VAL A 312 -10.14 -20.50 -10.25
N LEU A 313 -8.89 -20.20 -10.60
CA LEU A 313 -8.52 -18.91 -11.18
C LEU A 313 -9.22 -18.64 -12.52
N ALA A 314 -9.47 -19.67 -13.34
CA ALA A 314 -10.21 -19.56 -14.59
C ALA A 314 -11.74 -19.51 -14.40
N GLY A 315 -12.21 -19.77 -13.17
CA GLY A 315 -13.62 -19.72 -12.83
C GLY A 315 -14.20 -18.31 -12.83
N PRO A 316 -15.54 -18.18 -12.93
CA PRO A 316 -16.21 -16.91 -12.78
C PRO A 316 -16.08 -16.43 -11.33
N GLY A 317 -15.79 -15.15 -11.14
CA GLY A 317 -15.75 -14.55 -9.82
C GLY A 317 -14.89 -13.31 -9.75
N ASP A 318 -15.18 -12.43 -8.82
CA ASP A 318 -14.28 -11.34 -8.46
C ASP A 318 -13.11 -11.87 -7.59
N PRO A 319 -12.04 -11.08 -7.39
CA PRO A 319 -10.88 -11.52 -6.61
C PRO A 319 -11.19 -12.03 -5.20
N ARG A 320 -12.24 -11.53 -4.53
CA ARG A 320 -12.61 -12.00 -3.18
C ARG A 320 -13.23 -13.38 -3.24
N GLN A 321 -14.15 -13.60 -4.18
CA GLN A 321 -14.77 -14.91 -4.39
C GLN A 321 -13.74 -15.97 -4.76
N ILE A 322 -12.77 -15.63 -5.62
CA ILE A 322 -11.66 -16.52 -5.97
C ILE A 322 -10.82 -16.87 -4.73
N LEU A 323 -10.50 -15.90 -3.87
CA LEU A 323 -9.80 -16.17 -2.62
C LEU A 323 -10.61 -17.07 -1.68
N ASP A 324 -11.92 -16.86 -1.56
CA ASP A 324 -12.79 -17.70 -0.73
C ASP A 324 -12.79 -19.17 -1.19
N ASP A 325 -12.84 -19.38 -2.51
CA ASP A 325 -12.78 -20.72 -3.11
C ASP A 325 -11.40 -21.37 -2.90
N LEU A 326 -10.31 -20.61 -3.06
CA LEU A 326 -8.94 -21.09 -2.82
C LEU A 326 -8.72 -21.49 -1.36
N PHE A 327 -9.15 -20.66 -0.41
CA PHE A 327 -9.02 -20.94 1.02
C PHE A 327 -9.89 -22.12 1.45
N THR A 328 -11.12 -22.22 0.93
CA THR A 328 -12.00 -23.36 1.18
C THR A 328 -11.34 -24.67 0.74
N ARG A 329 -10.71 -24.68 -0.44
CA ARG A 329 -9.97 -25.86 -0.94
C ARG A 329 -8.72 -26.15 -0.13
N ALA A 330 -7.95 -25.14 0.24
CA ALA A 330 -6.77 -25.30 1.08
C ALA A 330 -7.14 -25.97 2.42
N TYR A 331 -8.20 -25.50 3.08
CA TYR A 331 -8.69 -26.11 4.32
C TYR A 331 -9.30 -27.49 4.14
N ALA A 332 -10.04 -27.73 3.05
CA ALA A 332 -10.55 -29.06 2.74
C ALA A 332 -9.43 -30.08 2.47
N ALA A 333 -8.30 -29.63 1.91
CA ALA A 333 -7.11 -30.43 1.67
C ALA A 333 -6.17 -30.53 2.90
N GLY A 334 -6.52 -29.88 4.01
CA GLY A 334 -5.80 -29.99 5.27
C GLY A 334 -4.56 -29.09 5.37
N ALA A 335 -4.65 -27.84 4.92
CA ALA A 335 -3.60 -26.83 5.11
C ALA A 335 -3.09 -26.86 6.56
N HIS A 336 -1.79 -27.05 6.71
CA HIS A 336 -1.10 -27.24 8.00
C HIS A 336 -0.24 -26.03 8.37
N ASP A 337 -0.21 -25.02 7.49
CA ASP A 337 0.51 -23.78 7.67
C ASP A 337 -0.43 -22.57 7.63
N ASN A 338 0.15 -21.40 7.87
CA ASN A 338 -0.47 -20.13 7.51
C ASN A 338 -0.79 -20.11 6.02
N VAL A 339 -1.89 -19.44 5.65
CA VAL A 339 -2.32 -19.34 4.26
C VAL A 339 -2.51 -17.88 3.94
N ALA A 340 -1.66 -17.35 3.05
CA ALA A 340 -1.77 -16.01 2.53
C ALA A 340 -1.83 -16.01 1.01
N ALA A 341 -2.72 -15.20 0.46
CA ALA A 341 -2.80 -14.98 -0.96
C ALA A 341 -3.37 -13.60 -1.34
N VAL A 342 -2.98 -13.16 -2.53
CA VAL A 342 -3.51 -11.99 -3.23
C VAL A 342 -3.98 -12.42 -4.60
N VAL A 343 -5.18 -12.03 -4.97
CA VAL A 343 -5.70 -12.18 -6.34
C VAL A 343 -5.91 -10.80 -6.93
N ALA A 344 -5.50 -10.62 -8.18
CA ALA A 344 -5.69 -9.37 -8.91
C ALA A 344 -6.06 -9.57 -10.37
N ASP A 345 -7.09 -8.87 -10.82
CA ASP A 345 -7.60 -8.87 -12.18
C ASP A 345 -7.23 -7.57 -12.88
N VAL A 346 -6.57 -7.68 -14.03
CA VAL A 346 -6.38 -6.54 -14.93
C VAL A 346 -7.63 -6.39 -15.76
N VAL A 347 -8.33 -5.27 -15.60
CA VAL A 347 -9.59 -4.98 -16.28
C VAL A 347 -9.42 -3.75 -17.19
N PRO A 348 -10.21 -3.59 -18.25
CA PRO A 348 -10.39 -2.28 -18.87
C PRO A 348 -10.92 -1.30 -17.80
N ALA A 349 -10.31 -0.12 -17.70
CA ALA A 349 -10.69 0.93 -16.75
C ALA A 349 -11.95 1.68 -17.17
#